data_AF-A0A7X3D0X9-F1
#
_entry.id   AF-A0A7X3D0X9-F1
#
_cell.length_a   1.000
_cell.length_b   1.000
_cell.length_c   1.000
_cell.angle_alpha   90.00
_cell.angle_beta   90.00
_cell.angle_gamma   90.00
#
_symmetry.space_group_name_H-M   'P 1'
#
loop_
_entity.id
_entity.type
_entity.pdbx_description
1 polymer ?
#
loop_
_entity_poly.entity_id
_entity_poly.type
_entity_poly.pdbx_seq_one_letter_code
_entity_poly.pdbx_strand_id
1 'polypeptide(L)'
;MSIKKIIIGSLLLGVAIIVSSFYLVFRTKTEDLSNKFPYNTIINKTLISKHECYITIHQHSLENPYILDITNTNFYETNKPIYKLPIGTSLNIEKTKAFTTAVSGSTHSIVLGSVYIPELKEIVKFEFFWGENPTYGLYDHDDNYDIYPLAPWQEKALPYKYFWDGHKESHDWEEWNSLSN
;
A
#
# COMPACT_ATOMS: atom_id res chain seq x y z
N MET A 1 51.39 3.79 15.44
CA MET A 1 50.62 3.50 14.20
C MET A 1 51.23 4.31 13.06
N SER A 2 51.50 3.73 11.88
CA SER A 2 52.13 4.48 10.78
C SER A 2 51.15 5.51 10.19
N ILE A 3 51.62 6.72 9.87
CA ILE A 3 50.83 7.79 9.24
C ILE A 3 50.07 7.29 8.00
N LYS A 4 50.67 6.39 7.20
CA LYS A 4 50.01 5.77 6.04
C LYS A 4 48.75 4.97 6.43
N LYS A 5 48.79 4.25 7.57
CA LYS A 5 47.63 3.49 8.08
C LYS A 5 46.53 4.40 8.60
N ILE A 6 46.89 5.55 9.17
CA ILE A 6 45.93 6.57 9.62
C ILE A 6 45.21 7.17 8.41
N ILE A 7 45.95 7.57 7.37
CA ILE A 7 45.37 8.16 6.14
C ILE A 7 44.43 7.16 5.45
N ILE A 8 44.88 5.91 5.27
CA ILE A 8 44.04 4.86 4.65
C ILE A 8 42.81 4.57 5.51
N GLY A 9 42.96 4.50 6.83
CA GLY A 9 41.84 4.29 7.76
C GLY A 9 40.79 5.40 7.67
N SER A 10 41.22 6.67 7.67
CA SER A 10 40.33 7.82 7.53
C SER A 10 39.62 7.86 6.19
N LEU A 11 40.30 7.50 5.10
CA LEU A 11 39.70 7.42 3.76
C LEU A 11 38.60 6.35 3.70
N LEU A 12 38.88 5.15 4.22
CA LEU A 12 37.90 4.06 4.28
C LEU A 12 36.68 4.42 5.13
N LEU A 13 36.91 5.08 6.27
CA LEU A 13 35.82 5.56 7.12
C LEU A 13 34.96 6.61 6.40
N GLY A 14 35.59 7.55 5.69
CA GLY A 14 34.89 8.55 4.89
C GLY A 14 34.01 7.92 3.81
N VAL A 15 34.54 6.95 3.07
CA VAL A 15 33.76 6.20 2.06
C VAL A 15 32.60 5.45 2.70
N ALA A 16 32.83 4.77 3.83
CA ALA A 16 31.77 4.04 4.53
C ALA A 16 30.63 4.96 5.01
N ILE A 17 30.94 6.16 5.51
CA ILE A 17 29.95 7.16 5.92
C ILE A 17 29.13 7.63 4.71
N ILE A 18 29.79 7.93 3.59
CA ILE A 18 29.12 8.39 2.37
C ILE A 18 28.18 7.31 1.83
N VAL A 19 28.67 6.07 1.69
CA VAL A 19 27.86 4.93 1.22
C VAL A 19 26.68 4.66 2.15
N SER A 20 26.89 4.70 3.47
CA SER A 20 25.81 4.50 4.45
C SER A 20 24.76 5.62 4.38
N SER A 21 25.19 6.86 4.19
CA SER A 21 24.29 8.01 4.05
C SER A 21 23.42 7.88 2.81
N PHE A 22 24.03 7.52 1.67
CA PHE A 22 23.27 7.26 0.45
C PHE A 22 22.31 6.09 0.59
N TYR A 23 22.72 5.00 1.24
CA TYR A 23 21.83 3.87 1.52
C TYR A 23 20.60 4.29 2.37
N LEU A 24 20.80 5.13 3.39
CA LEU A 24 19.70 5.60 4.23
C LEU A 24 18.73 6.53 3.49
N VAL A 25 19.22 7.33 2.55
CA VAL A 25 18.39 8.23 1.73
C VAL A 25 17.68 7.46 0.61
N PHE A 26 18.34 6.49 -0.01
CA PHE A 26 17.82 5.76 -1.17
C PHE A 26 17.06 4.46 -0.85
N ARG A 27 16.88 4.11 0.43
CA ARG A 27 16.04 2.97 0.79
C ARG A 27 14.57 3.37 0.85
N THR A 28 13.71 2.48 0.36
CA THR A 28 12.27 2.55 0.60
C THR A 28 12.01 2.58 2.10
N LYS A 29 11.16 3.52 2.53
CA LYS A 29 10.70 3.59 3.92
C LYS A 29 9.39 2.82 4.04
N THR A 30 9.23 2.12 5.15
CA THR A 30 8.00 1.40 5.47
C THR A 30 7.48 1.89 6.81
N GLU A 31 6.21 2.26 6.86
CA GLU A 31 5.50 2.67 8.07
C GLU A 31 4.36 1.70 8.36
N ASP A 32 4.14 1.37 9.63
CA ASP A 32 2.98 0.62 10.08
C ASP A 32 1.76 1.54 10.21
N LEU A 33 0.68 1.21 9.51
CA LEU A 33 -0.57 1.97 9.51
C LEU A 33 -1.61 1.42 10.50
N SER A 34 -1.30 0.36 11.24
CA SER A 34 -2.28 -0.39 12.05
C SER A 34 -3.00 0.46 13.10
N ASN A 35 -2.40 1.56 13.55
CA ASN A 35 -2.99 2.48 14.53
C ASN A 35 -3.70 3.69 13.89
N LYS A 36 -3.60 3.87 12.57
CA LYS A 36 -4.23 4.98 11.84
C LYS A 36 -5.61 4.59 11.36
N PHE A 37 -6.55 5.53 11.39
CA PHE A 37 -7.84 5.35 10.73
C PHE A 37 -7.63 5.39 9.21
N PRO A 38 -8.37 4.59 8.40
CA PRO A 38 -9.36 3.57 8.76
C PRO A 38 -8.77 2.19 9.07
N TYR A 39 -7.47 1.98 8.91
CA TYR A 39 -6.80 0.68 9.04
C TYR A 39 -6.99 0.02 10.41
N ASN A 40 -6.99 0.81 11.48
CA ASN A 40 -7.24 0.34 12.84
C ASN A 40 -8.62 -0.33 13.02
N THR A 41 -9.56 -0.07 12.10
CA THR A 41 -10.90 -0.69 12.13
C THR A 41 -10.93 -2.07 11.51
N ILE A 42 -9.94 -2.44 10.70
CA ILE A 42 -9.90 -3.69 9.92
C ILE A 42 -8.78 -4.65 10.35
N ILE A 43 -7.70 -4.13 10.95
CA ILE A 43 -6.52 -4.91 11.33
C ILE A 43 -6.86 -6.05 12.30
N ASN A 44 -6.24 -7.22 12.10
CA ASN A 44 -6.46 -8.43 12.90
C ASN A 44 -7.92 -8.92 12.91
N LYS A 45 -8.68 -8.67 11.85
CA LYS A 45 -10.06 -9.14 11.69
C LYS A 45 -10.21 -10.01 10.46
N THR A 46 -11.14 -10.96 10.56
CA THR A 46 -11.69 -11.64 9.39
C THR A 46 -12.87 -10.83 8.86
N LEU A 47 -12.76 -10.33 7.65
CA LEU A 47 -13.78 -9.56 6.96
C LEU A 47 -14.43 -10.40 5.86
N ILE A 48 -15.71 -10.19 5.62
CA ILE A 48 -16.44 -10.90 4.58
C ILE A 48 -16.51 -10.03 3.33
N SER A 49 -16.09 -10.56 2.18
CA SER A 49 -16.19 -9.84 0.91
C SER A 49 -17.66 -9.53 0.60
N LYS A 50 -17.90 -8.27 0.27
CA LYS A 50 -19.20 -7.75 -0.18
C LYS A 50 -19.29 -7.69 -1.70
N HIS A 51 -18.15 -7.85 -2.35
CA HIS A 51 -18.00 -7.87 -3.80
C HIS A 51 -17.34 -9.16 -4.24
N GLU A 52 -17.51 -9.44 -5.52
CA GLU A 52 -16.66 -10.39 -6.22
C GLU A 52 -15.25 -9.81 -6.28
N CYS A 53 -14.25 -10.64 -6.02
CA CYS A 53 -12.86 -10.21 -6.00
C CYS A 53 -11.99 -11.16 -6.82
N TYR A 54 -10.77 -10.73 -7.07
CA TYR A 54 -9.84 -11.40 -7.95
C TYR A 54 -8.46 -11.44 -7.29
N ILE A 55 -7.81 -12.60 -7.36
CA ILE A 55 -6.39 -12.72 -7.03
C ILE A 55 -5.61 -12.67 -8.34
N THR A 56 -4.64 -11.76 -8.40
CA THR A 56 -3.80 -11.49 -9.58
C THR A 56 -2.33 -11.49 -9.19
N ILE A 57 -1.41 -11.55 -10.17
CA ILE A 57 0.01 -11.28 -9.96
C ILE A 57 0.35 -9.94 -10.61
N HIS A 58 1.15 -9.15 -9.92
CA HIS A 58 1.55 -7.82 -10.37
C HIS A 58 3.04 -7.55 -10.11
N GLN A 59 3.75 -7.00 -11.10
CA GLN A 59 5.18 -6.65 -10.96
C GLN A 59 5.44 -5.58 -9.92
N HIS A 60 4.48 -4.68 -9.69
CA HIS A 60 4.60 -3.65 -8.67
C HIS A 60 4.10 -4.09 -7.29
N SER A 61 4.03 -5.41 -7.06
CA SER A 61 3.80 -5.90 -5.72
C SER A 61 4.91 -5.45 -4.76
N LEU A 62 4.53 -5.07 -3.55
CA LEU A 62 5.45 -4.49 -2.57
C LEU A 62 5.97 -5.53 -1.58
N GLU A 63 5.13 -6.47 -1.16
CA GLU A 63 5.49 -7.49 -0.17
C GLU A 63 5.02 -8.89 -0.57
N ASN A 64 3.81 -9.01 -1.13
CA ASN A 64 3.28 -10.27 -1.61
C ASN A 64 3.06 -10.22 -3.12
N PRO A 65 3.46 -11.24 -3.90
CA PRO A 65 3.30 -11.24 -5.34
C PRO A 65 1.84 -11.25 -5.80
N TYR A 66 0.91 -11.56 -4.88
CA TYR A 66 -0.51 -11.65 -5.16
C TYR A 66 -1.25 -10.39 -4.72
N ILE A 67 -1.99 -9.80 -5.65
CA ILE A 67 -2.87 -8.66 -5.38
C ILE A 67 -4.32 -9.14 -5.32
N LEU A 68 -5.05 -8.66 -4.31
CA LEU A 68 -6.50 -8.73 -4.27
C LEU A 68 -7.07 -7.51 -5.01
N ASP A 69 -8.04 -7.69 -5.90
CA ASP A 69 -8.72 -6.59 -6.59
C ASP A 69 -10.23 -6.83 -6.65
N ILE A 70 -11.02 -5.76 -6.71
CA ILE A 70 -12.47 -5.80 -6.93
C ILE A 70 -12.77 -5.63 -8.42
N THR A 71 -12.01 -4.76 -9.09
CA THR A 71 -12.22 -4.48 -10.49
C THR A 71 -11.33 -5.40 -11.31
N ASN A 72 -11.93 -6.13 -12.24
CA ASN A 72 -11.22 -6.97 -13.19
C ASN A 72 -10.49 -6.09 -14.25
N THR A 73 -9.90 -4.95 -13.85
CA THR A 73 -9.41 -3.88 -14.74
C THR A 73 -7.92 -3.59 -14.58
N ASN A 74 -7.30 -3.86 -13.42
CA ASN A 74 -5.86 -3.62 -13.21
C ASN A 74 -4.96 -4.78 -13.68
N PHE A 75 -5.38 -5.49 -14.72
CA PHE A 75 -4.55 -6.51 -15.37
C PHE A 75 -3.53 -5.85 -16.28
N TYR A 76 -2.45 -5.34 -15.71
CA TYR A 76 -1.39 -4.75 -16.50
C TYR A 76 -0.58 -5.81 -17.27
N GLU A 77 -0.59 -7.08 -16.84
CA GLU A 77 0.34 -8.09 -17.39
C GLU A 77 -0.26 -9.45 -17.71
N THR A 78 -1.33 -9.85 -17.01
CA THR A 78 -1.98 -11.13 -17.26
C THR A 78 -3.46 -10.87 -17.49
N ASN A 79 -3.92 -11.01 -18.74
CA ASN A 79 -5.32 -10.76 -19.14
C ASN A 79 -6.37 -11.64 -18.42
N LYS A 80 -5.99 -12.39 -17.38
CA LYS A 80 -6.88 -13.26 -16.61
C LYS A 80 -6.50 -13.25 -15.13
N PRO A 81 -7.47 -13.09 -14.22
CA PRO A 81 -7.25 -13.35 -12.81
C PRO A 81 -6.84 -14.81 -12.60
N ILE A 82 -5.98 -15.04 -11.63
CA ILE A 82 -5.51 -16.38 -11.27
C ILE A 82 -6.66 -17.11 -10.58
N TYR A 83 -7.33 -16.42 -9.65
CA TYR A 83 -8.50 -16.92 -8.95
C TYR A 83 -9.57 -15.85 -8.86
N LYS A 84 -10.81 -16.31 -8.97
CA LYS A 84 -12.01 -15.52 -8.77
C LYS A 84 -12.60 -15.90 -7.43
N LEU A 85 -12.73 -14.91 -6.54
CA LEU A 85 -13.27 -15.07 -5.20
C LEU A 85 -14.74 -14.61 -5.19
N PRO A 86 -15.69 -15.48 -4.82
CA PRO A 86 -17.10 -15.10 -4.77
C PRO A 86 -17.37 -14.12 -3.62
N ILE A 87 -18.52 -13.42 -3.71
CA ILE A 87 -19.09 -12.68 -2.59
C ILE A 87 -19.25 -13.63 -1.39
N GLY A 88 -18.96 -13.14 -0.19
CA GLY A 88 -19.03 -13.95 1.04
C GLY A 88 -17.71 -14.62 1.41
N THR A 89 -16.62 -14.37 0.67
CA THR A 89 -15.30 -14.94 0.97
C THR A 89 -14.71 -14.30 2.23
N SER A 90 -14.16 -15.12 3.12
CA SER A 90 -13.47 -14.67 4.33
C SER A 90 -12.05 -14.20 4.02
N LEU A 91 -11.79 -12.93 4.28
CA LEU A 91 -10.50 -12.25 4.12
C LEU A 91 -9.90 -11.99 5.51
N ASN A 92 -8.77 -12.61 5.83
CA ASN A 92 -8.08 -12.39 7.10
C ASN A 92 -7.10 -11.22 6.95
N ILE A 93 -7.37 -10.10 7.60
CA ILE A 93 -6.52 -8.92 7.54
C ILE A 93 -5.45 -9.01 8.63
N GLU A 94 -4.18 -8.99 8.23
CA GLU A 94 -3.03 -9.27 9.11
C GLU A 94 -2.23 -8.01 9.43
N LYS A 95 -1.97 -7.16 8.43
CA LYS A 95 -1.10 -5.98 8.54
C LYS A 95 -1.55 -4.88 7.61
N THR A 96 -1.17 -3.64 7.92
CA THR A 96 -1.35 -2.49 7.03
C THR A 96 -0.08 -1.66 7.03
N LYS A 97 0.41 -1.28 5.85
CA LYS A 97 1.71 -0.61 5.71
C LYS A 97 1.65 0.48 4.65
N ALA A 98 2.42 1.55 4.86
CA ALA A 98 2.75 2.50 3.82
C ALA A 98 4.18 2.26 3.33
N PHE A 99 4.39 2.30 2.02
CA PHE A 99 5.68 2.18 1.37
C PHE A 99 6.00 3.48 0.65
N THR A 100 6.99 4.22 1.14
CA THR A 100 7.48 5.44 0.52
C THR A 100 8.72 5.12 -0.30
N THR A 101 8.58 5.20 -1.63
CA THR A 101 9.67 5.02 -2.59
C THR A 101 10.73 6.10 -2.39
N ALA A 102 12.01 5.72 -2.50
CA ALA A 102 13.09 6.61 -2.13
C ALA A 102 13.36 7.75 -3.12
N VAL A 103 13.08 7.52 -4.41
CA VAL A 103 13.43 8.46 -5.48
C VAL A 103 12.29 9.45 -5.75
N SER A 104 11.07 8.97 -5.97
CA SER A 104 9.93 9.85 -6.23
C SER A 104 9.26 10.38 -4.95
N GLY A 105 9.54 9.75 -3.81
CA GLY A 105 8.82 10.05 -2.57
C GLY A 105 7.37 9.55 -2.57
N SER A 106 6.92 8.89 -3.63
CA SER A 106 5.55 8.36 -3.75
C SER A 106 5.30 7.33 -2.65
N THR A 107 4.17 7.49 -1.95
CA THR A 107 3.77 6.60 -0.87
C THR A 107 2.56 5.78 -1.29
N HIS A 108 2.66 4.45 -1.15
CA HIS A 108 1.57 3.53 -1.42
C HIS A 108 1.16 2.82 -0.14
N SER A 109 -0.12 2.89 0.19
CA SER A 109 -0.68 2.20 1.34
C SER A 109 -1.27 0.86 0.91
N ILE A 110 -0.93 -0.20 1.64
CA ILE A 110 -1.41 -1.55 1.39
C ILE A 110 -1.99 -2.19 2.64
N VAL A 111 -3.01 -3.02 2.41
CA VAL A 111 -3.58 -3.96 3.36
C VAL A 111 -3.07 -5.36 3.01
N LEU A 112 -2.41 -5.99 3.96
CA LEU A 112 -1.87 -7.34 3.84
C LEU A 112 -2.81 -8.32 4.55
N GLY A 113 -3.14 -9.40 3.86
CA GLY A 113 -4.02 -10.41 4.41
C GLY A 113 -3.83 -11.77 3.78
N SER A 114 -4.74 -12.68 4.12
CA SER A 114 -4.78 -14.02 3.58
C SER A 114 -6.20 -14.49 3.32
N VAL A 115 -6.34 -15.37 2.33
CA VAL A 115 -7.61 -15.95 1.91
C VAL A 115 -7.42 -17.44 1.64
N TYR A 116 -8.40 -18.25 2.02
CA TYR A 116 -8.42 -19.67 1.66
C TYR A 116 -9.02 -19.82 0.25
N ILE A 117 -8.30 -20.52 -0.63
CA ILE A 117 -8.75 -20.80 -2.00
C ILE A 117 -9.17 -22.28 -2.06
N PRO A 118 -10.48 -22.59 -2.13
CA PRO A 118 -10.97 -23.97 -2.12
C PRO A 118 -10.41 -24.84 -3.25
N GLU A 119 -10.20 -24.27 -4.44
CA GLU A 119 -9.67 -24.95 -5.61
C GLU A 119 -8.23 -25.45 -5.38
N LEU A 120 -7.44 -24.69 -4.61
CA LEU A 120 -6.07 -25.05 -4.24
C LEU A 120 -5.98 -25.84 -2.94
N LYS A 121 -7.01 -25.74 -2.08
CA LYS A 121 -6.98 -26.18 -0.68
C LYS A 121 -5.86 -25.52 0.12
N GLU A 122 -5.52 -24.28 -0.22
CA GLU A 122 -4.41 -23.55 0.39
C GLU A 122 -4.82 -22.14 0.83
N ILE A 123 -4.05 -21.61 1.78
CA ILE A 123 -4.14 -20.21 2.21
C ILE A 123 -3.16 -19.40 1.37
N VAL A 124 -3.69 -18.44 0.62
CA VAL A 124 -2.91 -17.52 -0.21
C VAL A 124 -2.85 -16.16 0.47
N LYS A 125 -1.63 -15.63 0.62
CA LYS A 125 -1.41 -14.26 1.09
C LYS A 125 -1.63 -13.28 -0.04
N PHE A 126 -2.24 -12.15 0.26
CA PHE A 126 -2.47 -11.07 -0.69
C PHE A 126 -2.03 -9.72 -0.13
N GLU A 127 -1.85 -8.77 -1.03
CA GLU A 127 -1.87 -7.34 -0.72
C GLU A 127 -3.01 -6.64 -1.48
N PHE A 128 -3.57 -5.60 -0.89
CA PHE A 128 -4.63 -4.78 -1.46
C PHE A 128 -4.23 -3.31 -1.30
N PHE A 129 -4.13 -2.57 -2.41
CA PHE A 129 -3.84 -1.14 -2.38
C PHE A 129 -5.06 -0.39 -1.86
N TRP A 130 -4.89 0.37 -0.79
CA TRP A 130 -5.99 1.09 -0.16
C TRP A 130 -5.49 2.31 0.57
N GLY A 131 -6.13 3.45 0.34
CA GLY A 131 -5.63 4.75 0.80
C GLY A 131 -4.79 5.40 -0.30
N GLU A 132 -5.42 6.31 -1.02
CA GLU A 132 -4.79 7.13 -2.06
C GLU A 132 -4.63 8.56 -1.55
N ASN A 133 -3.54 9.20 -1.93
CA ASN A 133 -3.31 10.61 -1.65
C ASN A 133 -3.22 11.38 -2.96
N PRO A 134 -4.32 12.02 -3.42
CA PRO A 134 -4.38 12.71 -4.71
C PRO A 134 -3.48 13.93 -4.80
N THR A 135 -3.14 14.53 -3.65
CA THR A 135 -2.50 15.84 -3.55
C THR A 135 -0.99 15.74 -3.29
N TYR A 136 -0.46 14.52 -3.15
CA TYR A 136 0.89 14.28 -2.69
C TYR A 136 1.94 14.95 -3.58
N GLY A 137 2.64 15.94 -3.03
CA GLY A 137 3.69 16.68 -3.73
C GLY A 137 3.21 17.80 -4.66
N LEU A 138 1.90 18.06 -4.72
CA LEU A 138 1.31 19.12 -5.55
C LEU A 138 0.90 20.37 -4.75
N TYR A 139 0.58 20.22 -3.47
CA TYR A 139 0.03 21.28 -2.62
C TYR A 139 0.73 21.37 -1.25
N ASP A 140 0.47 22.45 -0.52
CA ASP A 140 0.97 22.66 0.85
C ASP A 140 0.50 21.54 1.78
N HIS A 141 1.21 21.35 2.89
CA HIS A 141 0.94 20.26 3.84
C HIS A 141 -0.52 20.23 4.34
N ASP A 142 -1.14 21.40 4.47
CA ASP A 142 -2.52 21.57 4.96
C ASP A 142 -3.58 21.08 3.95
N ASP A 143 -3.21 20.97 2.67
CA ASP A 143 -4.09 20.46 1.61
C ASP A 143 -3.91 18.96 1.37
N ASN A 144 -3.02 18.28 2.12
CA ASN A 144 -2.81 16.85 1.97
C ASN A 144 -3.90 16.04 2.67
N TYR A 145 -4.60 15.23 1.87
CA TYR A 145 -5.63 14.33 2.35
C TYR A 145 -5.53 12.95 1.72
N ASP A 146 -5.98 11.96 2.48
CA ASP A 146 -6.16 10.60 1.99
C ASP A 146 -7.63 10.38 1.65
N ILE A 147 -7.89 9.64 0.57
CA ILE A 147 -9.20 9.07 0.23
C ILE A 147 -9.10 7.56 0.21
N TYR A 148 -10.22 6.89 0.50
CA TYR A 148 -10.26 5.44 0.62
C TYR A 148 -11.31 4.88 -0.33
N PRO A 149 -10.90 4.43 -1.53
CA PRO A 149 -11.81 3.84 -2.50
C PRO A 149 -12.47 2.59 -1.93
N LEU A 150 -13.49 2.12 -2.66
CA LEU A 150 -14.27 0.94 -2.27
C LEU A 150 -13.34 -0.25 -2.04
N ALA A 151 -13.35 -0.79 -0.83
CA ALA A 151 -12.60 -2.00 -0.50
C ALA A 151 -13.47 -3.27 -0.60
N PRO A 152 -12.86 -4.47 -0.75
CA PRO A 152 -13.58 -5.74 -0.91
C PRO A 152 -14.64 -6.02 0.17
N TRP A 153 -14.40 -5.54 1.39
CA TRP A 153 -15.24 -5.75 2.57
C TRP A 153 -16.25 -4.63 2.83
N GLN A 154 -16.31 -3.60 1.98
CA GLN A 154 -17.19 -2.44 2.17
C GLN A 154 -18.38 -2.49 1.22
N GLU A 155 -19.54 -1.98 1.64
CA GLU A 155 -20.68 -1.78 0.72
C GLU A 155 -20.55 -0.48 -0.07
N LYS A 156 -19.87 0.53 0.50
CA LYS A 156 -19.60 1.83 -0.11
C LYS A 156 -18.20 2.30 0.30
N ALA A 157 -17.54 3.05 -0.58
CA ALA A 157 -16.27 3.71 -0.28
C ALA A 157 -16.43 4.69 0.90
N LEU A 158 -15.32 5.07 1.55
CA LEU A 158 -15.41 6.04 2.64
C LEU A 158 -15.80 7.42 2.10
N PRO A 159 -16.77 8.12 2.71
CA PRO A 159 -17.39 9.29 2.08
C PRO A 159 -16.63 10.60 2.31
N TYR A 160 -15.40 10.54 2.83
CA TYR A 160 -14.65 11.73 3.23
C TYR A 160 -13.23 11.74 2.66
N LYS A 161 -12.71 12.95 2.47
CA LYS A 161 -11.28 13.26 2.48
C LYS A 161 -10.81 13.31 3.93
N TYR A 162 -9.67 12.70 4.21
CA TYR A 162 -9.09 12.64 5.55
C TYR A 162 -7.79 13.45 5.56
N PHE A 163 -7.85 14.69 6.05
CA PHE A 163 -6.71 15.59 6.08
C PHE A 163 -5.76 15.23 7.21
N TRP A 164 -4.47 15.52 7.01
CA TRP A 164 -3.42 15.13 7.94
C TRP A 164 -3.46 15.89 9.28
N ASP A 165 -4.08 17.06 9.33
CA ASP A 165 -4.37 17.80 10.56
C ASP A 165 -5.57 17.23 11.36
N GLY A 166 -6.24 16.21 10.80
CA GLY A 166 -7.33 15.46 11.40
C GLY A 166 -8.74 15.90 11.01
N HIS A 167 -8.91 17.00 10.26
CA HIS A 167 -10.24 17.36 9.77
C HIS A 167 -10.68 16.47 8.59
N LYS A 168 -11.98 16.51 8.30
CA LYS A 168 -12.60 15.69 7.24
C LYS A 168 -13.53 16.54 6.42
N GLU A 169 -13.52 16.34 5.13
CA GLU A 169 -14.47 16.96 4.19
C GLU A 169 -15.17 15.89 3.37
N SER A 170 -16.39 16.15 2.93
CA SER A 170 -17.11 15.21 2.06
C SER A 170 -16.33 14.98 0.77
N HIS A 171 -16.28 13.73 0.31
CA HIS A 171 -15.70 13.38 -0.97
C HIS A 171 -16.78 12.88 -1.92
N ASP A 172 -16.83 13.47 -3.11
CA ASP A 172 -17.74 13.08 -4.18
C ASP A 172 -17.08 12.02 -5.07
N TRP A 173 -17.50 10.76 -4.89
CA TRP A 173 -17.01 9.65 -5.68
C TRP A 173 -17.55 9.64 -7.11
N GLU A 174 -18.69 10.27 -7.40
CA GLU A 174 -19.23 10.36 -8.77
C GLU A 174 -18.36 11.29 -9.61
N GLU A 175 -18.03 12.46 -9.06
CA GLU A 175 -17.10 13.40 -9.68
C GLU A 175 -15.72 12.75 -9.88
N TRP A 176 -15.16 12.13 -8.83
CA TRP A 176 -13.87 11.47 -8.89
C TRP A 176 -13.79 10.41 -10.01
N ASN A 177 -14.79 9.53 -10.08
CA ASN A 177 -14.85 8.48 -11.09
C ASN A 177 -15.09 9.02 -12.51
N SER A 178 -15.65 10.22 -12.66
CA SER A 178 -15.79 10.86 -13.97
C SER A 178 -14.47 11.39 -14.52
N LEU A 179 -13.51 11.72 -13.65
CA LEU A 179 -12.20 12.24 -14.03
C LEU A 179 -11.17 11.14 -14.35
N SER A 180 -11.44 9.90 -13.92
CA SER A 180 -10.55 8.75 -14.08
C SER A 180 -10.88 7.84 -15.27
N ASN A 181 -11.97 8.14 -16.01
CA ASN A 181 -12.34 7.49 -17.28
C ASN A 181 -11.91 8.33 -18.50
#